data_AF-A0A850T8H9-F1
#
_entry.id   AF-A0A850T8H9-F1
#
_cell.length_a   1.000
_cell.length_b   1.000
_cell.length_c   1.000
_cell.angle_alpha   90.00
_cell.angle_beta   90.00
_cell.angle_gamma   90.00
#
_symmetry.space_group_name_H-M   'P 1'
#
loop_
_entity.id
_entity.type
_entity.pdbx_description
1 polymer ?
#
loop_
_entity_poly.entity_id
_entity_poly.type
_entity_poly.pdbx_seq_one_letter_code
_entity_poly.pdbx_strand_id
1 'polypeptide(L)'
;AVKQLWGDGDHMAEIDDMMAEQEAIRGEKAKSVCDLFHDKAVRWQLITLFLVSSCMQLIGVNVVYFYAYNVFIKAGIPPDQTHYVSLGVGITEILTTVLCVSGSSAEFHSAVMCVSFQSLEMTDSFSWVPYCSVALIFIFIMCFGIGPAGVLCPLPTEIFIQSYRPAAYVFNGATNWIQLFILGLLFPFIV
;
A
#
# COMPACT_ATOMS: atom_id res chain seq x y z
N ALA A 1 12.38 -27.94 10.91
CA ALA A 1 12.28 -26.62 10.27
C ALA A 1 12.34 -25.49 11.29
N VAL A 2 11.42 -25.43 12.27
CA VAL A 2 11.36 -24.36 13.29
C VAL A 2 12.70 -24.14 14.01
N LYS A 3 13.30 -25.20 14.56
CA LYS A 3 14.64 -25.13 15.21
C LYS A 3 15.76 -24.60 14.29
N GLN A 4 15.67 -24.85 12.99
CA GLN A 4 16.68 -24.41 12.02
C GLN A 4 16.50 -22.93 11.64
N LEU A 5 15.26 -22.45 11.61
CA LEU A 5 14.94 -21.05 11.28
C LEU A 5 15.10 -20.14 12.50
N TRP A 6 14.69 -20.61 13.68
CA TRP A 6 14.54 -19.78 14.89
C TRP A 6 15.58 -20.11 15.98
N GLY A 7 16.47 -21.08 15.72
CA GLY A 7 17.52 -21.48 16.66
C GLY A 7 17.04 -22.34 17.83
N ASP A 8 17.93 -22.57 18.79
CA ASP A 8 17.60 -23.25 20.05
C ASP A 8 16.75 -22.34 20.94
N GLY A 9 15.53 -22.79 21.27
CA GLY A 9 14.55 -22.07 22.09
C GLY A 9 13.30 -22.92 22.33
N ASP A 10 12.46 -22.51 23.29
CA ASP A 10 11.15 -23.11 23.49
C ASP A 10 10.15 -22.52 22.49
N HIS A 11 9.90 -23.27 21.42
CA HIS A 11 8.97 -22.91 20.34
C HIS A 11 7.67 -23.71 20.42
N MET A 12 7.37 -24.34 21.57
CA MET A 12 6.23 -25.25 21.68
C MET A 12 4.90 -24.54 21.45
N ALA A 13 4.75 -23.29 21.89
CA ALA A 13 3.53 -22.50 21.66
C ALA A 13 3.29 -22.21 20.16
N GLU A 14 4.33 -21.83 19.42
CA GLU A 14 4.24 -21.58 17.98
C GLU A 14 3.95 -22.88 17.21
N ILE A 15 4.57 -23.98 17.61
CA ILE A 15 4.33 -25.30 17.02
C ILE A 15 2.88 -25.75 17.27
N ASP A 16 2.35 -25.50 18.48
CA ASP A 16 0.97 -25.82 18.83
C ASP A 16 -0.03 -24.98 18.00
N ASP A 17 0.25 -23.69 17.81
CA ASP A 17 -0.58 -22.81 16.97
C ASP A 17 -0.55 -23.25 15.48
N MET A 18 0.64 -23.59 14.95
CA MET A 18 0.78 -24.16 13.60
C MET A 18 0.01 -25.48 13.45
N MET A 19 0.03 -26.34 14.48
CA MET A 19 -0.73 -27.59 14.49
C MET A 19 -2.24 -27.33 14.56
N ALA A 20 -2.69 -26.39 15.38
CA ALA A 20 -4.08 -25.97 15.47
C ALA A 20 -4.58 -25.39 14.13
N GLU A 21 -3.77 -24.58 13.44
CA GLU A 21 -4.10 -24.07 12.10
C GLU A 21 -4.17 -25.21 11.07
N GLN A 22 -3.25 -26.17 11.12
CA GLN A 22 -3.27 -27.35 10.25
C GLN A 22 -4.50 -28.24 10.50
N GLU A 23 -4.91 -28.40 11.77
CA GLU A 23 -6.12 -29.12 12.15
C GLU A 23 -7.39 -28.39 11.71
N ALA A 24 -7.42 -27.06 11.84
CA ALA A 24 -8.54 -26.23 11.36
C ALA A 24 -8.72 -26.32 9.84
N ILE A 25 -7.62 -26.45 9.09
CA ILE A 25 -7.64 -26.67 7.63
C ILE A 25 -8.11 -28.09 7.29
N ARG A 26 -8.05 -29.07 8.22
CA ARG A 26 -8.46 -30.48 8.02
C ARG A 26 -7.87 -31.14 6.76
N GLY A 27 -6.70 -30.70 6.32
CA GLY A 27 -6.10 -31.16 5.05
C GLY A 27 -6.83 -30.70 3.79
N GLU A 28 -7.74 -29.71 3.90
CA GLU A 28 -8.33 -29.05 2.75
C GLU A 28 -7.24 -28.41 1.89
N LYS A 29 -7.32 -28.62 0.58
CA LYS A 29 -6.44 -27.98 -0.40
C LYS A 29 -6.70 -26.48 -0.43
N ALA A 30 -5.71 -25.72 -0.92
CA ALA A 30 -5.88 -24.30 -1.20
C ALA A 30 -7.17 -24.07 -2.02
N LYS A 31 -8.02 -23.18 -1.52
CA LYS A 31 -9.34 -22.90 -2.10
C LYS A 31 -9.17 -22.10 -3.40
N SER A 32 -10.11 -22.27 -4.31
CA SER A 32 -10.15 -21.49 -5.55
C SER A 32 -10.69 -20.08 -5.29
N VAL A 33 -10.39 -19.15 -6.19
CA VAL A 33 -11.02 -17.81 -6.19
C VAL A 33 -12.54 -17.91 -6.30
N CYS A 34 -13.07 -18.94 -6.98
CA CYS A 34 -14.53 -19.15 -7.06
C CYS A 34 -15.13 -19.52 -5.70
N ASP A 35 -14.41 -20.32 -4.90
CA ASP A 35 -14.82 -20.71 -3.56
C ASP A 35 -14.87 -19.50 -2.62
N LEU A 36 -13.94 -18.56 -2.79
CA LEU A 36 -13.87 -17.31 -2.04
C LEU A 36 -15.14 -16.46 -2.17
N PHE A 37 -15.78 -16.44 -3.34
CA PHE A 37 -17.05 -15.72 -3.55
C PHE A 37 -18.27 -16.52 -3.07
N HIS A 38 -18.20 -17.85 -3.15
CA HIS A 38 -19.34 -18.69 -2.84
C HIS A 38 -19.52 -18.87 -1.33
N ASP A 39 -18.43 -19.05 -0.59
CA ASP A 39 -18.44 -19.31 0.84
C ASP A 39 -18.90 -18.08 1.64
N LYS A 40 -19.97 -18.25 2.41
CA LYS A 40 -20.56 -17.19 3.24
C LYS A 40 -19.68 -16.83 4.43
N ALA A 41 -18.83 -17.74 4.91
CA ALA A 41 -17.97 -17.53 6.08
C ALA A 41 -16.89 -16.48 5.84
N VAL A 42 -16.48 -16.26 4.59
CA VAL A 42 -15.39 -15.35 4.20
C VAL A 42 -15.87 -14.07 3.49
N ARG A 43 -17.19 -13.89 3.30
CA ARG A 43 -17.75 -12.77 2.54
C ARG A 43 -17.41 -11.41 3.15
N TRP A 44 -17.49 -11.28 4.47
CA TRP A 44 -17.19 -10.01 5.13
C TRP A 44 -15.70 -9.68 5.06
N GLN A 45 -14.83 -10.68 5.16
CA GLN A 45 -13.38 -10.54 4.97
C GLN A 45 -13.07 -10.08 3.53
N LEU A 46 -13.74 -10.67 2.53
CA LEU A 46 -13.60 -10.29 1.13
C LEU A 46 -14.07 -8.86 0.86
N ILE A 47 -15.23 -8.47 1.40
CA ILE A 47 -15.77 -7.11 1.27
C ILE A 47 -14.82 -6.10 1.91
N THR A 48 -14.32 -6.39 3.12
CA THR A 48 -13.36 -5.52 3.82
C THR A 48 -12.07 -5.39 3.02
N LEU A 49 -11.50 -6.48 2.52
CA LEU A 49 -10.30 -6.47 1.69
C LEU A 49 -10.51 -5.63 0.41
N PHE A 50 -11.63 -5.80 -0.27
CA PHE A 50 -11.98 -5.02 -1.46
C PHE A 50 -12.14 -3.54 -1.13
N LEU A 51 -12.86 -3.20 -0.05
CA LEU A 51 -13.14 -1.82 0.32
C LEU A 51 -11.87 -1.10 0.75
N VAL A 52 -11.04 -1.72 1.60
CA VAL A 52 -9.75 -1.14 2.00
C VAL A 52 -8.86 -0.93 0.78
N SER A 53 -8.72 -1.93 -0.09
CA SER A 53 -7.88 -1.80 -1.30
C SER A 53 -8.38 -0.71 -2.25
N SER A 54 -9.70 -0.59 -2.41
CA SER A 54 -10.33 0.45 -3.23
C SER A 54 -10.10 1.83 -2.65
N CYS A 55 -10.34 2.03 -1.35
CA CYS A 55 -10.07 3.29 -0.67
C CYS A 55 -8.61 3.71 -0.84
N MET A 56 -7.70 2.75 -0.75
CA MET A 56 -6.26 3.00 -0.85
C MET A 56 -5.84 3.38 -2.27
N GLN A 57 -6.46 2.79 -3.30
CA GLN A 57 -6.28 3.22 -4.68
C GLN A 57 -6.82 4.64 -4.90
N LEU A 58 -7.96 4.97 -4.27
CA LEU A 58 -8.61 6.29 -4.36
C LEU A 58 -7.85 7.41 -3.64
N ILE A 59 -6.96 7.10 -2.69
CA ILE A 59 -6.00 8.08 -2.14
C ILE A 59 -5.14 8.68 -3.27
N GLY A 60 -5.03 8.00 -4.42
CA GLY A 60 -4.47 8.59 -5.63
C GLY A 60 -2.96 8.53 -5.70
N VAL A 61 -2.31 7.65 -4.93
CA VAL A 61 -0.84 7.50 -4.97
C VAL A 61 -0.34 7.22 -6.39
N ASN A 62 -1.03 6.34 -7.12
CA ASN A 62 -0.68 5.99 -8.50
C ASN A 62 -0.86 7.15 -9.47
N VAL A 63 -1.86 8.01 -9.22
CA VAL A 63 -2.04 9.26 -9.97
C VAL A 63 -0.87 10.20 -9.72
N VAL A 64 -0.46 10.36 -8.46
CA VAL A 64 0.71 11.18 -8.12
C VAL A 64 1.93 10.65 -8.87
N TYR A 65 2.18 9.33 -8.90
CA TYR A 65 3.30 8.77 -9.67
C TYR A 65 3.18 9.04 -11.18
N PHE A 66 2.00 8.87 -11.78
CA PHE A 66 1.80 9.10 -13.22
C PHE A 66 2.00 10.57 -13.62
N TYR A 67 1.61 11.51 -12.76
CA TYR A 67 1.59 12.93 -13.08
C TYR A 67 2.66 13.76 -12.37
N ALA A 68 3.44 13.17 -11.46
CA ALA A 68 4.54 13.83 -10.76
C ALA A 68 5.47 14.52 -11.75
N TYR A 69 5.77 13.87 -12.88
CA TYR A 69 6.60 14.45 -13.94
C TYR A 69 6.04 15.76 -14.50
N ASN A 70 4.74 15.80 -14.78
CA ASN A 70 4.08 17.01 -15.29
C ASN A 70 4.12 18.15 -14.26
N VAL A 71 3.99 17.82 -12.97
CA VAL A 71 4.13 18.79 -11.88
C VAL A 71 5.56 19.31 -11.78
N PHE A 72 6.57 18.46 -11.93
CA PHE A 72 7.98 18.84 -11.90
C PHE A 72 8.38 19.76 -13.06
N ILE A 73 7.93 19.47 -14.28
CA ILE A 73 8.14 20.37 -15.43
C ILE A 73 7.46 21.71 -15.18
N LYS A 74 6.20 21.71 -14.73
CA LYS A 74 5.47 22.95 -14.39
C LYS A 74 6.14 23.73 -13.26
N ALA A 75 6.91 23.05 -12.39
CA ALA A 75 7.70 23.67 -11.34
C ALA A 75 9.02 24.29 -11.82
N GLY A 76 9.32 24.23 -13.11
CA GLY A 76 10.52 24.81 -13.70
C GLY A 76 11.74 23.89 -13.63
N ILE A 77 11.56 22.61 -13.31
CA ILE A 77 12.64 21.62 -13.39
C ILE A 77 12.90 21.31 -14.87
N PRO A 78 14.14 21.50 -15.36
CA PRO A 78 14.48 21.21 -16.75
C PRO A 78 14.26 19.73 -17.10
N PRO A 79 13.78 19.39 -18.32
CA PRO A 79 13.55 18.00 -18.72
C PRO A 79 14.80 17.11 -18.65
N ASP A 80 16.00 17.69 -18.84
CA ASP A 80 17.29 17.01 -18.72
C ASP A 80 17.64 16.60 -17.28
N GLN A 81 17.05 17.25 -16.28
CA GLN A 81 17.30 16.97 -14.86
C GLN A 81 16.24 16.06 -14.23
N THR A 82 15.24 15.63 -14.99
CA THR A 82 14.13 14.77 -14.53
C THR A 82 14.60 13.51 -13.83
N HIS A 83 15.70 12.91 -14.32
CA HIS A 83 16.24 11.68 -13.75
C HIS A 83 16.63 11.83 -12.28
N TYR A 84 17.05 13.03 -11.83
CA TYR A 84 17.35 13.31 -10.43
C TYR A 84 16.09 13.30 -9.56
N VAL A 85 14.94 13.67 -10.12
CA VAL A 85 13.69 13.67 -9.39
C VAL A 85 13.18 12.25 -9.19
N SER A 86 13.23 11.42 -10.24
CA SER A 86 12.93 9.99 -10.11
C SER A 86 13.86 9.28 -9.12
N LEU A 87 15.17 9.63 -9.13
CA LEU A 87 16.13 9.13 -8.16
C LEU A 87 15.76 9.57 -6.73
N GLY A 88 15.38 10.84 -6.55
CA GLY A 88 14.89 11.36 -5.28
C GLY A 88 13.68 10.57 -4.77
N VAL A 89 12.71 10.29 -5.64
CA VAL A 89 11.50 9.52 -5.27
C VAL A 89 11.88 8.13 -4.78
N GLY A 90 12.77 7.44 -5.50
CA GLY A 90 13.26 6.12 -5.08
C GLY A 90 14.02 6.16 -3.75
N ILE A 91 14.85 7.17 -3.51
CA ILE A 91 15.53 7.35 -2.22
C ILE A 91 14.50 7.56 -1.09
N THR A 92 13.49 8.39 -1.33
CA THR A 92 12.42 8.65 -0.38
C THR A 92 11.63 7.38 -0.04
N GLU A 93 11.35 6.52 -1.03
CA GLU A 93 10.69 5.22 -0.81
C GLU A 93 11.55 4.26 0.01
N ILE A 94 12.85 4.19 -0.27
CA ILE A 94 13.79 3.35 0.51
C ILE A 94 13.84 3.83 1.96
N LEU A 95 14.03 5.13 2.17
CA LEU A 95 14.07 5.72 3.52
C LEU A 95 12.77 5.44 4.28
N THR A 96 11.64 5.61 3.60
CA THR A 96 10.31 5.33 4.15
C THR A 96 10.17 3.87 4.56
N THR A 97 10.63 2.95 3.72
CA THR A 97 10.58 1.50 4.00
C THR A 97 11.43 1.15 5.22
N VAL A 98 12.64 1.72 5.31
CA VAL A 98 13.52 1.54 6.47
C VAL A 98 12.86 2.05 7.76
N LEU A 99 12.25 3.24 7.71
CA LEU A 99 11.54 3.83 8.85
C LEU A 99 10.30 3.04 9.27
N CYS A 100 9.60 2.44 8.31
CA CYS A 100 8.45 1.57 8.57
C CYS A 100 8.88 0.30 9.33
N VAL A 101 9.98 -0.32 8.92
CA VAL A 101 10.48 -1.56 9.53
C VAL A 101 11.11 -1.31 10.90
N SER A 102 11.67 -0.11 11.15
CA SER A 102 12.28 0.23 12.44
C SER A 102 11.28 0.54 13.57
N GLY A 103 9.97 0.47 13.32
CA GLY A 103 8.94 0.61 14.36
C GLY A 103 8.70 2.04 14.86
N SER A 104 9.19 3.07 14.17
CA SER A 104 9.02 4.48 14.54
C SER A 104 7.61 5.05 14.24
N SER A 105 6.60 4.17 14.15
CA SER A 105 5.38 4.37 13.38
C SER A 105 4.10 4.53 14.22
N ALA A 106 4.18 4.81 15.52
CA ALA A 106 2.96 4.99 16.34
C ALA A 106 2.46 6.45 16.40
N GLU A 107 3.33 7.45 16.15
CA GLU A 107 3.01 8.86 16.45
C GLU A 107 2.84 9.76 15.20
N PHE A 108 3.12 9.27 13.99
CA PHE A 108 3.16 10.12 12.79
C PHE A 108 1.89 10.06 11.90
N HIS A 109 1.01 9.09 12.14
CA HIS A 109 -0.06 8.72 11.19
C HIS A 109 -1.26 9.68 11.14
N SER A 110 -1.56 10.40 12.21
CA SER A 110 -2.78 11.24 12.29
C SER A 110 -2.56 12.71 11.91
N ALA A 111 -1.36 13.25 12.17
CA ALA A 111 -1.11 14.68 11.99
C ALA A 111 -0.82 15.07 10.52
N VAL A 112 -0.14 14.22 9.75
CA VAL A 112 0.43 14.67 8.45
C VAL A 112 -0.54 14.53 7.27
N MET A 113 -1.49 13.59 7.32
CA MET A 113 -2.56 13.47 6.31
C MET A 113 -3.50 14.68 6.31
N CYS A 114 -3.79 15.27 7.49
CA CYS A 114 -4.61 16.48 7.61
C CYS A 114 -3.90 17.73 7.09
N VAL A 115 -2.57 17.84 7.30
CA VAL A 115 -1.79 19.03 6.89
C VAL A 115 -1.50 19.04 5.38
N SER A 116 -1.33 17.86 4.77
CA SER A 116 -1.04 17.75 3.33
C SER A 116 -2.27 18.05 2.43
N PHE A 117 -3.49 17.71 2.87
CA PHE A 117 -4.71 18.08 2.14
C PHE A 117 -5.02 19.59 2.21
N GLN A 118 -4.81 20.24 3.35
CA GLN A 118 -5.07 21.69 3.52
C GLN A 118 -4.07 22.58 2.75
N SER A 119 -2.88 22.08 2.44
CA SER A 119 -1.84 22.86 1.76
C SER A 119 -2.03 22.91 0.24
N LEU A 120 -2.84 22.01 -0.36
CA LEU A 120 -3.07 21.97 -1.80
C LEU A 120 -4.08 23.03 -2.29
N GLU A 121 -4.90 23.59 -1.40
CA GLU A 121 -5.93 24.60 -1.74
C GLU A 121 -5.41 26.04 -1.87
N MET A 122 -4.15 26.34 -1.51
CA MET A 122 -3.58 27.70 -1.57
C MET A 122 -2.69 27.99 -2.79
N THR A 123 -2.91 27.27 -3.90
CA THR A 123 -2.04 27.33 -5.07
C THR A 123 -2.49 28.42 -6.05
N ASP A 124 -2.45 29.71 -5.70
CA ASP A 124 -2.82 30.76 -6.67
C ASP A 124 -2.15 32.14 -6.56
N SER A 125 -1.02 32.34 -5.85
CA SER A 125 -0.49 33.73 -5.76
C SER A 125 1.02 33.97 -5.75
N PHE A 126 1.92 32.98 -5.69
CA PHE A 126 3.36 33.28 -5.51
C PHE A 126 4.34 32.41 -6.32
N SER A 127 5.49 32.99 -6.65
CA SER A 127 6.56 32.36 -7.47
C SER A 127 7.28 31.18 -6.82
N TRP A 128 7.16 30.99 -5.50
CA TRP A 128 7.75 29.87 -4.75
C TRP A 128 6.83 28.64 -4.68
N VAL A 129 5.55 28.79 -5.04
CA VAL A 129 4.52 27.75 -4.98
C VAL A 129 4.92 26.44 -5.68
N PRO A 130 5.59 26.46 -6.85
CA PRO A 130 5.92 25.21 -7.53
C PRO A 130 6.97 24.37 -6.79
N TYR A 131 7.92 24.99 -6.09
CA TYR A 131 8.89 24.28 -5.24
C TYR A 131 8.21 23.64 -4.03
N CYS A 132 7.18 24.29 -3.48
CA CYS A 132 6.35 23.70 -2.44
C CYS A 132 5.54 22.51 -2.94
N SER A 133 5.00 22.55 -4.16
CA SER A 133 4.33 21.39 -4.77
C SER A 133 5.26 20.19 -4.90
N VAL A 134 6.54 20.40 -5.27
CA VAL A 134 7.54 19.33 -5.30
C VAL A 134 7.76 18.73 -3.92
N ALA A 135 8.00 19.56 -2.90
CA ALA A 135 8.19 19.09 -1.52
C ALA A 135 6.96 18.32 -0.98
N LEU A 136 5.75 18.78 -1.31
CA LEU A 136 4.50 18.12 -0.93
C LEU A 136 4.37 16.73 -1.54
N ILE A 137 4.80 16.52 -2.80
CA ILE A 137 4.81 15.18 -3.42
C ILE A 137 5.71 14.23 -2.63
N PHE A 138 6.91 14.66 -2.25
CA PHE A 138 7.82 13.84 -1.45
C PHE A 138 7.25 13.51 -0.07
N ILE A 139 6.66 14.49 0.62
CA ILE A 139 6.00 14.29 1.91
C ILE A 139 4.84 13.31 1.78
N PHE A 140 4.02 13.45 0.74
CA PHE A 140 2.90 12.55 0.48
C PHE A 140 3.37 11.11 0.25
N ILE A 141 4.43 10.90 -0.55
CA ILE A 141 5.02 9.57 -0.78
C ILE A 141 5.55 8.97 0.53
N MET A 142 6.23 9.76 1.37
CA MET A 142 6.68 9.29 2.69
C MET A 142 5.50 8.87 3.57
N CYS A 143 4.47 9.71 3.67
CA CYS A 143 3.30 9.41 4.49
C CYS A 143 2.57 8.15 4.02
N PHE A 144 2.42 7.99 2.71
CA PHE A 144 1.78 6.81 2.12
C PHE A 144 2.58 5.54 2.42
N GLY A 145 3.91 5.60 2.31
CA GLY A 145 4.77 4.45 2.55
C GLY A 145 4.84 4.02 4.02
N ILE A 146 4.86 4.96 4.97
CA ILE A 146 4.90 4.64 6.42
C ILE A 146 3.55 4.08 6.93
N GLY A 147 2.43 4.48 6.32
CA GLY A 147 1.10 4.10 6.78
C GLY A 147 0.41 3.10 5.87
N PRO A 148 -0.42 3.57 4.93
CA PRO A 148 -1.19 2.74 4.00
C PRO A 148 -0.45 1.54 3.42
N ALA A 149 0.69 1.77 2.76
CA ALA A 149 1.38 0.74 1.99
C ALA A 149 1.84 -0.44 2.85
N GLY A 150 2.37 -0.15 4.05
CA GLY A 150 2.82 -1.16 5.00
C GLY A 150 1.70 -2.03 5.54
N VAL A 151 0.49 -1.50 5.68
CA VAL A 151 -0.66 -2.22 6.24
C VAL A 151 -1.36 -3.10 5.19
N LEU A 152 -1.46 -2.69 3.92
CA LEU A 152 -2.16 -3.50 2.91
C LEU A 152 -1.44 -4.81 2.55
N CYS A 153 -0.11 -4.83 2.60
CA CYS A 153 0.66 -5.99 2.16
C CYS A 153 0.40 -7.26 3.02
N PRO A 154 0.44 -7.20 4.37
CA PRO A 154 0.08 -8.31 5.23
C PRO A 154 -1.44 -8.47 5.40
N LEU A 155 -2.26 -7.52 4.95
CA LEU A 155 -3.70 -7.57 5.21
C LEU A 155 -4.33 -8.91 4.78
N PRO A 156 -4.12 -9.45 3.56
CA PRO A 156 -4.69 -10.75 3.18
C PRO A 156 -4.25 -11.92 4.08
N THR A 157 -3.03 -11.90 4.64
CA THR A 157 -2.56 -12.96 5.54
C THR A 157 -3.19 -12.89 6.92
N GLU A 158 -3.51 -11.68 7.38
CA GLU A 158 -4.13 -11.44 8.69
C GLU A 158 -5.64 -11.75 8.70
N ILE A 159 -6.39 -11.41 7.63
CA ILE A 159 -7.86 -11.63 7.61
C ILE A 159 -8.27 -13.03 7.14
N PHE A 160 -7.43 -13.72 6.36
CA PHE A 160 -7.77 -15.03 5.80
C PHE A 160 -6.94 -16.14 6.44
N ILE A 161 -7.61 -17.25 6.73
CA ILE A 161 -6.95 -18.50 7.10
C ILE A 161 -6.13 -19.05 5.93
N GLN A 162 -5.11 -19.85 6.25
CA GLN A 162 -4.13 -20.37 5.28
C GLN A 162 -4.73 -20.96 3.99
N SER A 163 -5.88 -21.65 4.06
CA SER A 163 -6.51 -22.26 2.89
C SER A 163 -7.05 -21.23 1.87
N TYR A 164 -7.43 -20.03 2.32
CA TYR A 164 -7.97 -18.96 1.49
C TYR A 164 -6.94 -17.89 1.11
N ARG A 165 -5.80 -17.79 1.82
CA ARG A 165 -4.75 -16.78 1.56
C ARG A 165 -4.31 -16.71 0.08
N PRO A 166 -4.00 -17.83 -0.62
CA PRO A 166 -3.59 -17.77 -2.02
C PRO A 166 -4.67 -17.17 -2.93
N ALA A 167 -5.93 -17.57 -2.74
CA ALA A 167 -7.06 -17.04 -3.51
C ALA A 167 -7.30 -15.55 -3.22
N ALA A 168 -7.17 -15.14 -1.95
CA ALA A 168 -7.29 -13.75 -1.54
C ALA A 168 -6.20 -12.87 -2.18
N TYR A 169 -4.94 -13.34 -2.26
CA TYR A 169 -3.87 -12.63 -2.96
C TYR A 169 -4.14 -12.46 -4.45
N VAL A 170 -4.62 -13.51 -5.13
CA VAL A 170 -4.98 -13.44 -6.55
C VAL A 170 -6.11 -12.44 -6.76
N PHE A 171 -7.15 -12.49 -5.93
CA PHE A 171 -8.26 -11.55 -5.98
C PHE A 171 -7.82 -10.10 -5.73
N ASN A 172 -7.01 -9.87 -4.69
CA ASN A 172 -6.49 -8.56 -4.34
C ASN A 172 -5.64 -7.98 -5.45
N GLY A 173 -4.71 -8.77 -6.00
CA GLY A 173 -3.87 -8.38 -7.11
C GLY A 173 -4.68 -8.06 -8.36
N ALA A 174 -5.60 -8.94 -8.76
CA ALA A 174 -6.47 -8.71 -9.91
C ALA A 174 -7.29 -7.42 -9.76
N THR A 175 -7.89 -7.22 -8.57
CA THR A 175 -8.65 -6.00 -8.26
C THR A 175 -7.77 -4.75 -8.35
N ASN A 176 -6.58 -4.79 -7.77
CA ASN A 176 -5.64 -3.67 -7.80
C ASN A 176 -5.26 -3.29 -9.25
N TRP A 177 -4.92 -4.27 -10.08
CA TRP A 177 -4.60 -4.04 -11.49
C TRP A 177 -5.78 -3.49 -12.29
N ILE A 178 -6.99 -4.00 -12.06
CA ILE A 178 -8.21 -3.49 -12.71
C ILE A 178 -8.46 -2.03 -12.31
N GLN A 179 -8.34 -1.70 -11.02
CA GLN A 179 -8.53 -0.34 -10.55
C GLN A 179 -7.44 0.60 -11.07
N LEU A 180 -6.19 0.14 -11.15
CA LEU A 180 -5.10 0.91 -11.76
C LEU A 180 -5.36 1.20 -13.23
N PHE A 181 -5.87 0.21 -13.97
CA PHE A 181 -6.27 0.38 -15.37
C PHE A 181 -7.40 1.40 -15.53
N ILE A 182 -8.45 1.28 -14.72
CA ILE A 182 -9.58 2.23 -14.73
C ILE A 182 -9.09 3.65 -14.41
N LEU A 183 -8.22 3.79 -13.40
CA LEU A 183 -7.64 5.08 -13.01
C LEU A 183 -6.82 5.68 -14.14
N GLY A 184 -5.96 4.89 -14.80
CA GLY A 184 -5.18 5.33 -15.95
C GLY A 184 -6.03 5.74 -17.15
N LEU A 185 -7.21 5.12 -17.34
CA LEU A 185 -8.15 5.49 -18.41
C LEU A 185 -8.98 6.74 -18.08
N LEU A 186 -9.48 6.85 -16.85
CA LEU A 186 -10.41 7.92 -16.47
C LEU A 186 -9.71 9.23 -16.12
N PHE A 187 -8.51 9.17 -15.56
CA PHE A 187 -7.84 10.35 -15.04
C PHE A 187 -7.53 11.42 -16.10
N PRO A 188 -7.18 11.10 -17.37
CA PRO A 188 -7.06 12.10 -18.43
C PRO A 188 -8.36 12.86 -18.76
N PHE A 189 -9.53 12.39 -18.34
CA PHE A 189 -10.80 13.11 -18.50
C PHE A 189 -11.13 14.00 -17.31
N ILE A 190 -10.43 13.84 -16.18
CA ILE A 190 -10.63 14.60 -14.94
C ILE A 190 -9.72 15.84 -14.91
N VAL A 191 -8.54 15.77 -15.53
CA VAL A 191 -7.53 16.85 -15.63
C VAL A 191 -7.59 17.54 -16.98
#